data_AF-W4V482-F1
#
_entry.id   AF-W4V482-F1
#
_cell.length_a   1.000
_cell.length_b   1.000
_cell.length_c   1.000
_cell.angle_alpha   90.00
_cell.angle_beta   90.00
_cell.angle_gamma   90.00
#
_symmetry.space_group_name_H-M   'P 1'
#
loop_
_entity.id
_entity.type
_entity.pdbx_description
1 polymer ?
#
loop_
_entity_poly.entity_id
_entity_poly.type
_entity_poly.pdbx_seq_one_letter_code
_entity_poly.pdbx_strand_id
1 'polypeptide(L)'
;MEGGIYYYYCKLSAPGAEPVCTNVSTVTVKVQQSRKAPPVPVLVSITPDSITLKDDQNLEYSLDGKKWRGPVFSGLTPDTTYTVYARYVGYFNYEPSLASEPLVVKTLNCIRTKESRKLPNWNYWAKPAEALR
;
A
#
# COMPACT_ATOMS: atom_id res chain seq x y z
N MET A 1 21.78 5.52 -21.33
CA MET A 1 23.01 5.13 -20.62
C MET A 1 22.79 3.73 -20.11
N GLU A 2 23.68 2.79 -20.41
CA GLU A 2 23.63 1.46 -19.81
C GLU A 2 24.05 1.54 -18.34
N GLY A 3 23.45 0.69 -17.51
CA GLY A 3 23.77 0.64 -16.09
C GLY A 3 25.20 0.15 -15.91
N GLY A 4 25.93 0.76 -14.98
CA GLY A 4 27.34 0.42 -14.82
C GLY A 4 28.06 1.25 -13.76
N ILE A 5 29.27 0.82 -13.43
CA ILE A 5 30.20 1.56 -12.59
C ILE A 5 31.20 2.25 -13.53
N TYR A 6 31.26 3.56 -13.45
CA TYR A 6 32.15 4.39 -14.24
C TYR A 6 33.30 4.87 -13.36
N TYR A 7 34.52 4.76 -13.89
CA TYR A 7 35.75 5.20 -13.23
C TYR A 7 36.27 6.44 -13.93
N TYR A 8 36.54 7.50 -13.18
CA TYR A 8 37.22 8.68 -13.71
C TYR A 8 38.44 9.02 -12.86
N TYR A 9 39.51 9.44 -13.53
CA TYR A 9 40.71 9.99 -12.94
C TYR A 9 41.32 10.98 -13.94
N CYS A 10 41.98 12.02 -13.43
CA CYS A 10 42.70 12.97 -14.28
C CYS A 10 44.16 12.53 -14.39
N LYS A 11 44.71 12.57 -15.61
CA LYS A 11 46.15 12.39 -15.87
C LYS A 11 46.74 13.76 -16.19
N LEU A 12 47.69 14.20 -15.38
CA LEU A 12 48.42 15.45 -15.59
C LEU A 12 49.80 15.13 -16.16
N SER A 13 50.18 15.81 -17.24
CA SER A 13 51.47 15.63 -17.91
C SER A 13 52.09 16.97 -18.27
N ALA A 14 53.39 17.10 -18.04
CA ALA A 14 54.21 18.24 -18.47
C ALA A 14 55.45 17.73 -19.22
N PRO A 15 55.99 18.47 -20.20
CA PRO A 15 57.19 18.06 -20.93
C PRO A 15 58.37 17.80 -19.97
N GLY A 16 58.98 16.62 -20.08
CA GLY A 16 60.12 16.22 -19.25
C GLY A 16 59.77 15.74 -17.83
N ALA A 17 58.49 15.72 -17.45
CA ALA A 17 58.03 15.16 -16.18
C ALA A 17 57.33 13.81 -16.38
N GLU A 18 57.48 12.90 -15.41
CA GLU A 18 56.65 11.71 -15.35
C GLU A 18 55.18 12.10 -15.10
N PRO A 19 54.21 11.56 -15.87
CA PRO A 19 52.82 11.92 -15.70
C PRO A 19 52.26 11.36 -14.39
N VAL A 20 51.44 12.15 -13.70
CA VAL A 20 50.81 11.77 -12.43
C VAL A 20 49.30 11.62 -12.64
N CYS A 21 48.71 10.62 -11.99
CA CYS A 21 47.26 10.39 -11.99
C CYS A 21 46.64 10.81 -10.66
N THR A 22 45.42 11.35 -10.67
CA THR A 22 44.64 11.59 -9.45
C THR A 22 44.14 10.26 -8.86
N ASN A 23 43.58 10.32 -7.64
CA ASN A 23 42.78 9.23 -7.13
C ASN A 23 41.62 8.92 -8.08
N VAL A 24 41.25 7.63 -8.14
CA VAL A 24 40.12 7.16 -8.91
C VAL A 24 38.84 7.50 -8.16
N SER A 25 37.87 8.08 -8.86
CA SER A 25 36.52 8.31 -8.37
C SER A 25 35.53 7.43 -9.11
N THR A 26 34.55 6.91 -8.39
CA THR A 26 33.56 5.96 -8.90
C THR A 26 32.18 6.62 -8.97
N VAL A 27 31.47 6.39 -10.08
CA VAL A 27 30.07 6.78 -10.25
C VAL A 27 29.26 5.55 -10.63
N THR A 28 28.25 5.21 -9.84
CA THR A 28 27.34 4.11 -10.12
C THR A 28 26.08 4.63 -10.79
N VAL A 29 25.84 4.24 -12.04
CA VAL A 29 24.60 4.53 -12.76
C VAL A 29 23.72 3.31 -12.70
N LYS A 30 22.56 3.42 -12.03
CA LYS A 30 21.54 2.38 -12.02
C LYS A 30 20.54 2.65 -13.14
N VAL A 31 20.38 1.71 -14.07
CA VAL A 31 19.29 1.78 -15.05
C VAL A 31 18.04 1.18 -14.40
N GLN A 32 17.03 2.04 -14.25
CA GLN A 32 15.72 1.64 -13.73
C GLN A 32 14.88 1.05 -14.86
N GLN A 33 14.30 -0.12 -14.61
CA GLN A 33 13.44 -0.79 -15.59
C GLN A 33 11.98 -0.47 -15.31
N SER A 34 11.28 0.05 -16.32
CA SER A 34 9.84 0.23 -16.29
C SER A 34 9.14 -1.11 -16.52
N ARG A 35 8.11 -1.42 -15.72
CA ARG A 35 7.23 -2.58 -15.91
C ARG A 35 5.80 -2.15 -16.17
N LYS A 36 5.03 -3.02 -16.83
CA LYS A 36 3.60 -2.82 -17.04
C LYS A 36 2.84 -2.79 -15.70
N ALA A 37 1.77 -1.99 -15.66
CA ALA A 37 0.84 -1.98 -14.53
C ALA A 37 0.19 -3.37 -14.32
N PRO A 38 -0.16 -3.71 -13.07
CA PRO A 38 -0.90 -4.94 -12.79
C PRO A 38 -2.34 -4.86 -13.32
N PRO A 39 -3.05 -6.00 -13.38
CA PRO A 39 -4.49 -6.04 -13.60
C PRO A 39 -5.26 -5.25 -12.53
N VAL A 40 -6.54 -5.00 -12.80
CA VAL A 40 -7.49 -4.45 -11.82
C VAL A 40 -7.46 -5.29 -10.52
N PRO A 41 -7.41 -4.67 -9.33
CA PRO A 41 -7.38 -5.41 -8.08
C PRO A 41 -8.64 -6.28 -7.90
N VAL A 42 -8.48 -7.39 -7.19
CA VAL A 42 -9.57 -8.33 -6.93
C VAL A 42 -10.13 -8.10 -5.53
N LEU A 43 -11.42 -7.81 -5.43
CA LEU A 43 -12.14 -7.67 -4.16
C LEU A 43 -12.32 -9.04 -3.49
N VAL A 44 -12.04 -9.14 -2.19
CA VAL A 44 -12.30 -10.35 -1.38
C VAL A 44 -13.50 -10.14 -0.46
N SER A 45 -13.54 -9.04 0.29
CA SER A 45 -14.66 -8.72 1.17
C SER A 45 -14.85 -7.23 1.36
N ILE A 46 -16.08 -6.85 1.74
CA ILE A 46 -16.45 -5.47 2.01
C ILE A 46 -17.40 -5.42 3.21
N THR A 47 -17.15 -4.50 4.13
CA THR A 47 -18.00 -4.20 5.29
C THR A 47 -18.47 -2.75 5.21
N PRO A 48 -19.26 -2.24 6.18
CA PRO A 48 -19.57 -0.82 6.23
C PRO A 48 -18.33 0.08 6.40
N ASP A 49 -17.27 -0.44 6.98
CA ASP A 49 -16.09 0.33 7.39
C ASP A 49 -14.77 -0.23 6.88
N SER A 50 -14.79 -1.25 6.03
CA SER A 50 -13.59 -1.86 5.49
C SER A 50 -13.73 -2.44 4.08
N ILE A 51 -12.59 -2.48 3.38
CA ILE A 51 -12.41 -3.15 2.09
C ILE A 51 -11.19 -4.07 2.24
N THR A 52 -11.33 -5.33 1.86
CA THR A 52 -10.23 -6.30 1.78
C THR A 52 -10.07 -6.79 0.36
N LEU A 53 -8.85 -6.67 -0.17
CA LEU A 53 -8.45 -7.12 -1.50
C LEU A 53 -7.70 -8.45 -1.41
N LYS A 54 -7.52 -9.10 -2.56
CA LYS A 54 -6.68 -10.31 -2.63
C LYS A 54 -5.26 -9.98 -2.21
N ASP A 55 -4.73 -10.72 -1.25
CA ASP A 55 -3.35 -10.53 -0.81
C ASP A 55 -2.38 -11.09 -1.86
N ASP A 56 -1.37 -10.29 -2.21
CA ASP A 56 -0.27 -10.62 -3.11
C ASP A 56 0.95 -9.82 -2.64
N GLN A 57 2.02 -10.53 -2.27
CA GLN A 57 3.23 -9.93 -1.71
C GLN A 57 3.94 -8.96 -2.68
N ASN A 58 3.62 -9.03 -3.97
CA ASN A 58 4.21 -8.16 -4.98
C ASN A 58 3.35 -6.92 -5.27
N LEU A 59 2.18 -6.79 -4.65
CA LEU A 59 1.26 -5.68 -4.87
C LEU A 59 1.13 -4.79 -3.64
N GLU A 60 0.97 -3.51 -3.91
CA GLU A 60 0.49 -2.52 -2.97
C GLU A 60 -0.71 -1.78 -3.55
N TYR A 61 -1.55 -1.27 -2.65
CA TYR A 61 -2.86 -0.75 -2.98
C TYR A 61 -3.04 0.68 -2.46
N SER A 62 -3.91 1.44 -3.12
CA SER A 62 -4.20 2.82 -2.75
C SER A 62 -5.66 3.19 -3.00
N LEU A 63 -6.24 4.03 -2.12
CA LEU A 63 -7.56 4.63 -2.33
C LEU A 63 -7.52 6.02 -2.99
N ASP A 64 -6.34 6.64 -3.01
CA ASP A 64 -6.14 8.02 -3.50
C ASP A 64 -5.09 8.10 -4.63
N GLY A 65 -4.52 6.97 -5.02
CA GLY A 65 -3.43 6.87 -6.00
C GLY A 65 -2.10 7.44 -5.52
N LYS A 66 -1.99 7.84 -4.25
CA LYS A 66 -0.84 8.57 -3.69
C LYS A 66 -0.22 7.82 -2.52
N LYS A 67 -1.04 7.29 -1.61
CA LYS A 67 -0.61 6.56 -0.42
C LYS A 67 -0.82 5.07 -0.66
N TRP A 68 0.26 4.33 -0.69
CA TRP A 68 0.29 2.91 -1.00
C TRP A 68 0.53 2.07 0.25
N ARG A 69 -0.23 0.99 0.42
CA ARG A 69 -0.18 0.09 1.59
C ARG A 69 -0.71 -1.30 1.23
N GLY A 70 -0.79 -2.18 2.23
CA GLY A 70 -1.32 -3.54 2.08
C GLY A 70 -2.81 -3.61 1.70
N PRO A 71 -3.36 -4.82 1.55
CA PRO A 71 -4.67 -5.08 0.92
C PRO A 71 -5.88 -4.73 1.79
N VAL A 72 -5.69 -4.37 3.07
CA VAL A 72 -6.77 -4.11 4.03
C VAL A 72 -6.90 -2.62 4.29
N PHE A 73 -8.10 -2.10 4.07
CA PHE A 73 -8.48 -0.71 4.34
C PHE A 73 -9.57 -0.72 5.40
N SER A 74 -9.29 -0.21 6.60
CA SER A 74 -10.25 -0.07 7.70
C SER A 74 -10.54 1.40 8.01
N GLY A 75 -11.57 1.66 8.83
CA GLY A 75 -11.96 3.01 9.22
C GLY A 75 -12.63 3.81 8.10
N LEU A 76 -13.23 3.12 7.13
CA LEU A 76 -13.94 3.73 6.01
C LEU A 76 -15.32 4.20 6.44
N THR A 77 -15.84 5.21 5.75
CA THR A 77 -17.23 5.66 5.90
C THR A 77 -18.19 4.64 5.27
N PRO A 78 -19.28 4.25 5.95
CA PRO A 78 -20.37 3.45 5.38
C PRO A 78 -21.05 4.10 4.18
N ASP A 79 -21.66 3.26 3.34
CA ASP A 79 -22.40 3.67 2.13
C ASP A 79 -21.62 4.64 1.22
N THR A 80 -20.28 4.53 1.20
CA THR A 80 -19.39 5.45 0.50
C THR A 80 -18.66 4.73 -0.63
N THR A 81 -18.58 5.40 -1.78
CA THR A 81 -17.87 4.87 -2.96
C THR A 81 -16.38 5.19 -2.84
N TYR A 82 -15.54 4.16 -2.99
CA TYR A 82 -14.10 4.26 -3.02
C TYR A 82 -13.57 3.77 -4.36
N THR A 83 -12.46 4.35 -4.79
CA THR A 83 -11.69 3.89 -5.94
C THR A 83 -10.42 3.24 -5.43
N VAL A 84 -10.14 2.02 -5.87
CA VAL A 84 -8.99 1.23 -5.42
C VAL A 84 -8.06 1.00 -6.61
N TYR A 85 -6.78 1.28 -6.40
CA TYR A 85 -5.72 1.01 -7.37
C TYR A 85 -4.77 -0.04 -6.83
N ALA A 86 -4.19 -0.85 -7.71
CA ALA A 86 -3.05 -1.70 -7.42
C ALA A 86 -1.82 -1.20 -8.18
N ARG A 87 -0.63 -1.39 -7.64
CA ARG A 87 0.62 -1.33 -8.39
C ARG A 87 1.56 -2.39 -7.87
N TYR A 88 2.48 -2.83 -8.69
CA TYR A 88 3.54 -3.68 -8.19
C TYR A 88 4.50 -2.88 -7.31
N VAL A 89 4.99 -3.49 -6.22
CA VAL A 89 5.97 -2.91 -5.29
C VAL A 89 7.35 -2.85 -5.96
N GLY A 90 8.08 -1.74 -5.79
CA GLY A 90 9.45 -1.64 -6.31
C GLY A 90 10.37 -2.71 -5.73
N TYR A 91 11.24 -3.30 -6.55
CA TYR A 91 12.19 -4.32 -6.11
C TYR A 91 13.51 -4.21 -6.88
N PHE A 92 14.62 -4.17 -6.14
CA PHE A 92 15.98 -4.06 -6.68
C PHE A 92 16.18 -2.86 -7.62
N ASN A 93 16.18 -3.08 -8.95
CA ASN A 93 16.30 -2.05 -9.99
C ASN A 93 14.95 -1.69 -10.66
N TYR A 94 13.84 -2.21 -10.14
CA TYR A 94 12.49 -1.87 -10.59
C TYR A 94 11.86 -0.85 -9.64
N GLU A 95 11.44 0.28 -10.19
CA GLU A 95 10.54 1.21 -9.50
C GLU A 95 9.14 0.61 -9.34
N PRO A 96 8.30 1.13 -8.42
CA PRO A 96 6.87 0.83 -8.42
C PRO A 96 6.28 0.96 -9.81
N SER A 97 5.41 0.04 -10.22
CA SER A 97 4.78 0.16 -11.53
C SER A 97 3.85 1.38 -11.57
N LEU A 98 3.39 1.71 -12.77
CA LEU A 98 2.16 2.52 -12.88
C LEU A 98 1.00 1.80 -12.17
N ALA A 99 0.02 2.60 -11.76
CA ALA A 99 -1.22 2.11 -11.19
C ALA A 99 -2.01 1.28 -12.22
N SER A 100 -2.74 0.27 -11.75
CA SER A 100 -3.73 -0.46 -12.52
C SER A 100 -4.88 0.46 -12.94
N GLU A 101 -5.73 -0.06 -13.83
CA GLU A 101 -7.09 0.43 -13.94
C GLU A 101 -7.82 0.36 -12.59
N PRO A 102 -8.71 1.32 -12.28
CA PRO A 102 -9.36 1.41 -10.98
C PRO A 102 -10.41 0.32 -10.77
N LEU A 103 -10.50 -0.18 -9.54
CA LEU A 103 -11.66 -0.91 -9.03
C LEU A 103 -12.54 0.05 -8.22
N VAL A 104 -13.78 0.26 -8.65
CA VAL A 104 -14.75 1.09 -7.94
C VAL A 104 -15.65 0.20 -7.07
N VAL A 105 -15.69 0.45 -5.77
CA VAL A 105 -16.49 -0.30 -4.80
C VAL A 105 -17.24 0.63 -3.86
N LYS A 106 -18.38 0.20 -3.35
CA LYS A 106 -19.17 0.95 -2.36
C LYS A 106 -19.23 0.17 -1.05
N THR A 107 -18.80 0.77 0.06
CA THR A 107 -18.93 0.16 1.38
C THR A 107 -20.39 -0.11 1.71
N LEU A 108 -20.63 -1.11 2.56
CA LEU A 108 -21.99 -1.46 2.94
C LEU A 108 -22.62 -0.32 3.77
N ASN A 109 -23.94 -0.28 3.80
CA ASN A 109 -24.63 0.63 4.69
C ASN A 109 -24.42 0.20 6.16
N CYS A 110 -24.26 1.14 7.08
CA CYS A 110 -24.22 0.81 8.49
C CYS A 110 -25.62 0.36 8.89
N ILE A 111 -25.79 -0.93 9.17
CA ILE A 111 -27.07 -1.42 9.66
C ILE A 111 -27.24 -0.85 11.07
N ARG A 112 -27.93 0.29 11.19
CA ARG A 112 -28.49 0.73 12.47
C ARG A 112 -29.69 -0.17 12.72
N THR A 113 -29.46 -1.38 13.22
CA THR A 113 -30.55 -2.21 13.73
C THR A 113 -31.34 -1.35 14.72
N LYS A 114 -32.64 -1.18 14.47
CA LYS A 114 -33.54 -0.51 15.42
C LYS A 114 -33.53 -1.21 16.80
N GLU A 115 -33.00 -2.44 16.88
CA GLU A 115 -32.71 -3.20 18.10
C GLU A 115 -31.77 -2.48 19.08
N SER A 116 -30.78 -1.70 18.63
CA SER A 116 -29.80 -1.07 19.55
C SER A 116 -30.37 0.10 20.36
N ARG A 117 -31.61 0.53 20.08
CA ARG A 117 -32.38 1.47 20.93
C ARG A 117 -33.28 0.78 21.95
N LYS A 118 -33.19 -0.55 22.09
CA LYS A 118 -33.86 -1.34 23.14
C LYS A 118 -32.89 -2.33 23.76
N LEU A 119 -31.82 -1.86 24.39
CA LEU A 119 -31.20 -2.67 25.44
C LEU A 119 -31.98 -2.40 26.72
N PRO A 120 -32.73 -3.37 27.29
CA PRO A 120 -33.31 -3.19 28.61
C PRO A 120 -32.17 -3.06 29.62
N ASN A 121 -32.29 -2.06 30.48
CA ASN A 121 -31.40 -1.81 31.61
C ASN A 121 -31.24 -3.10 32.42
N TRP A 122 -30.03 -3.66 32.43
CA TRP A 122 -29.69 -4.85 33.22
C TRP A 122 -29.62 -4.47 34.70
N ASN A 123 -30.76 -4.40 35.37
CA ASN A 123 -30.84 -4.52 36.83
C ASN A 123 -31.07 -6.00 37.16
N TYR A 124 -30.00 -6.79 37.10
CA TYR A 124 -29.97 -8.01 37.90
C TYR A 124 -29.73 -7.50 39.32
N TRP A 125 -30.76 -7.58 40.16
CA TRP A 125 -30.78 -7.91 41.59
C TRP A 125 -32.23 -7.66 42.07
N ALA A 126 -33.14 -8.57 41.71
CA ALA A 126 -34.39 -8.76 42.43
C ALA A 126 -34.46 -10.25 42.79
N LYS A 127 -34.48 -10.51 44.11
CA LYS A 127 -34.48 -11.83 44.73
C LYS A 127 -35.69 -12.66 44.25
N PRO A 128 -35.62 -14.01 44.16
CA PRO A 128 -36.82 -14.81 43.99
C PRO A 128 -37.71 -14.70 45.24
N ALA A 129 -39.00 -14.53 45.00
CA ALA A 129 -40.05 -14.38 45.99
C ALA A 129 -40.29 -15.68 46.78
N GLU A 130 -40.75 -15.50 48.00
CA GLU A 130 -41.05 -16.52 49.00
C GLU A 130 -42.48 -17.08 48.84
N ALA A 131 -42.60 -18.40 49.11
CA ALA A 131 -43.77 -19.21 49.52
C ALA A 131 -44.93 -19.54 48.53
N LEU A 132 -45.17 -20.85 48.34
CA LEU A 132 -46.35 -21.60 48.86
C LEU A 132 -46.51 -22.99 48.19
N ARG A 133 -46.27 -24.08 48.95
CA ARG A 133 -47.30 -25.07 49.33
C ARG A 133 -46.79 -26.00 50.42
#